data_AF-A0A507EM27-F1
#
_entry.id   AF-A0A507EM27-F1
#
_cell.length_a   1.000
_cell.length_b   1.000
_cell.length_c   1.000
_cell.angle_alpha   90.00
_cell.angle_beta   90.00
_cell.angle_gamma   90.00
#
_symmetry.space_group_name_H-M   'P 1'
#
loop_
_entity.id
_entity.type
_entity.pdbx_description
1 polymer ?
#
loop_
_entity_poly.entity_id
_entity_poly.type
_entity_poly.pdbx_seq_one_letter_code
_entity_poly.pdbx_strand_id
1 'polypeptide(L)'
;MSNPKDSLKRECLSLQQRGVPFKLVPSTGPTAPFPISLSVRVAAPDNCNMFDIYEIAIILIIASFDAFEATISVDAKANGIDKSLASAIQTTLNNAYKPSAPSSSWRLEALVDLIERDYRKLLMAVPGTLELYMGEDANGASMRRYAPAILPEVIDPSKAAEEEAEKQRQKEADEEAAREYWRLKKLEEEAAEIERKKKEAEQRRLEVEMDPGSFEKAKVLSKKERDELDAARDKQGKRQAKTGSNKKKFDPEAHAARKAARGE
;
A
#
# COMPACT_ATOMS: atom_id res chain seq x y z
N MET A 1 20.43 23.63 -49.05
CA MET A 1 19.43 23.53 -47.96
C MET A 1 19.17 22.05 -47.73
N SER A 2 19.43 21.51 -46.54
CA SER A 2 19.14 20.10 -46.27
C SER A 2 17.64 19.89 -46.12
N ASN A 3 17.10 18.82 -46.69
CA ASN A 3 15.71 18.43 -46.51
C ASN A 3 15.45 18.16 -45.01
N PRO A 4 14.40 18.74 -44.38
CA PRO A 4 14.10 18.54 -42.95
C PRO A 4 13.97 17.06 -42.55
N LYS A 5 13.51 16.21 -43.48
CA LYS A 5 13.46 14.75 -43.33
C LYS A 5 14.84 14.13 -43.12
N ASP A 6 15.82 14.58 -43.90
CA ASP A 6 17.18 14.06 -43.84
C ASP A 6 17.90 14.60 -42.60
N SER A 7 17.57 15.82 -42.16
CA SER A 7 18.04 16.35 -40.88
C SER A 7 17.56 15.50 -39.71
N LEU A 8 16.25 15.19 -39.65
CA LEU A 8 15.69 14.37 -38.57
C LEU A 8 16.35 12.99 -38.51
N LYS A 9 16.51 12.33 -39.67
CA LYS A 9 17.18 11.02 -39.75
C LYS A 9 18.62 11.07 -39.26
N ARG A 10 19.40 12.10 -39.65
CA ARG A 10 20.78 12.28 -39.18
C ARG A 10 20.85 12.46 -37.67
N GLU A 11 19.93 13.22 -37.10
CA GLU A 11 19.91 13.45 -35.65
C GLU A 11 19.45 12.22 -34.87
N CYS A 12 18.47 11.46 -35.37
CA CYS A 12 18.12 10.16 -34.79
C CYS A 12 19.31 9.17 -34.85
N LEU A 13 20.08 9.15 -35.94
CA LEU A 13 21.32 8.37 -36.02
C LEU A 13 22.36 8.84 -35.00
N SER A 14 22.46 10.14 -34.77
CA SER A 14 23.35 10.73 -33.76
C SER A 14 22.97 10.28 -32.34
N LEU A 15 21.68 10.32 -32.01
CA LEU A 15 21.17 9.76 -30.74
C LEU A 15 21.47 8.27 -30.60
N GLN A 16 21.33 7.51 -31.70
CA GLN A 16 21.67 6.08 -31.71
C GLN A 16 23.16 5.84 -31.44
N GLN A 17 24.05 6.64 -32.04
CA GLN A 17 25.49 6.57 -31.83
C GLN A 17 25.89 6.92 -30.39
N ARG A 18 25.18 7.86 -29.76
CA ARG A 18 25.33 8.20 -28.33
C ARG A 18 24.78 7.11 -27.40
N GLY A 19 24.02 6.16 -27.91
CA GLY A 19 23.39 5.09 -27.11
C GLY A 19 22.12 5.55 -26.37
N VAL A 20 21.50 6.66 -26.78
CA VAL A 20 20.26 7.14 -26.17
C VAL A 20 19.08 6.32 -26.71
N PRO A 21 18.28 5.67 -25.84
CA PRO A 21 17.11 4.93 -26.28
C PRO A 21 16.05 5.88 -26.83
N PHE A 22 15.63 5.63 -28.07
CA PHE A 22 14.50 6.34 -28.67
C PHE A 22 13.57 5.41 -29.46
N LYS A 23 12.30 5.81 -29.56
CA LYS A 23 11.28 5.13 -30.35
C LYS A 23 10.53 6.14 -31.20
N LEU A 24 10.57 5.95 -32.52
CA LEU A 24 9.77 6.72 -33.47
C LEU A 24 8.41 6.04 -33.65
N VAL A 25 7.33 6.78 -33.42
CA VAL A 25 5.95 6.33 -33.62
C VAL A 25 5.33 7.20 -34.72
N PRO A 26 5.17 6.68 -35.95
CA PRO A 26 4.50 7.41 -37.02
C PRO A 26 2.99 7.44 -36.77
N SER A 27 2.32 8.52 -37.22
CA SER A 27 0.86 8.58 -37.26
C SER A 27 0.29 7.55 -38.24
N THR A 28 -0.65 6.74 -37.76
CA THR A 28 -1.44 5.81 -38.59
C THR A 28 -2.81 6.45 -38.85
N GLY A 29 -2.87 7.37 -39.82
CA GLY A 29 -4.10 8.11 -40.13
C GLY A 29 -4.06 8.77 -41.52
N PRO A 30 -5.18 9.38 -41.97
CA PRO A 30 -5.28 10.03 -43.28
C PRO A 30 -4.33 11.24 -43.45
N THR A 31 -3.83 11.80 -42.34
CA THR A 31 -2.83 12.87 -42.26
C THR A 31 -1.38 12.37 -42.20
N ALA A 32 -1.15 11.07 -42.42
CA ALA A 32 0.19 10.49 -42.48
C ALA A 32 1.09 11.24 -43.48
N PRO A 33 2.38 11.49 -43.15
CA PRO A 33 3.13 10.87 -42.07
C PRO A 33 3.02 11.57 -40.70
N PHE A 34 2.25 12.66 -40.58
CA PHE A 34 2.19 13.48 -39.36
C PHE A 34 0.92 13.25 -38.53
N PRO A 35 0.97 13.54 -37.20
CA PRO A 35 2.16 13.88 -36.42
C PRO A 35 3.11 12.69 -36.21
N ILE A 36 4.41 12.95 -36.08
CA ILE A 36 5.41 11.93 -35.71
C ILE A 36 5.74 12.12 -34.23
N SER A 37 5.64 11.06 -33.43
CA SER A 37 6.06 11.11 -32.02
C SER A 37 7.41 10.43 -31.85
N LEU A 38 8.39 11.15 -31.34
CA LEU A 38 9.71 10.62 -30.98
C LEU A 38 9.79 10.53 -29.46
N SER A 39 9.70 9.32 -28.92
CA SER A 39 9.96 9.06 -27.51
C SER A 39 11.46 8.93 -27.30
N VAL A 40 12.03 9.67 -26.36
CA VAL A 40 13.45 9.64 -25.99
C VAL A 40 13.54 9.45 -24.48
N ARG A 41 14.46 8.60 -24.02
CA ARG A 41 14.73 8.40 -22.59
C ARG A 41 16.14 8.85 -22.28
N VAL A 42 16.28 9.82 -21.38
CA VAL A 42 17.57 10.36 -20.96
C VAL A 42 17.89 9.82 -19.58
N ALA A 43 18.99 9.09 -19.44
CA ALA A 43 19.42 8.54 -18.16
C ALA A 43 19.87 9.63 -17.19
N ALA A 44 19.75 9.36 -15.89
CA ALA A 44 20.30 10.20 -14.84
C ALA A 44 21.83 10.31 -15.01
N PRO A 45 22.40 11.52 -15.00
CA PRO A 45 23.85 11.68 -15.02
C PRO A 45 24.48 11.19 -13.71
N ASP A 46 25.76 10.78 -13.75
CA ASP A 46 26.49 10.21 -12.60
C ASP A 46 26.52 11.13 -11.35
N ASN A 47 26.41 12.44 -11.55
CA ASN A 47 26.39 13.43 -10.46
C ASN A 47 25.01 13.56 -9.78
N CYS A 48 24.00 12.84 -10.27
CA CYS A 48 22.61 12.88 -9.81
C CYS A 48 22.16 11.59 -9.11
N ASN A 49 23.09 10.74 -8.66
CA ASN A 49 22.80 9.48 -7.95
C ASN A 49 22.00 9.64 -6.63
N MET A 50 21.84 10.88 -6.15
CA MET A 50 20.99 11.21 -5.00
C MET A 50 19.48 11.14 -5.31
N PHE A 51 19.08 11.04 -6.58
CA PHE A 51 17.69 10.95 -6.98
C PHE A 51 17.32 9.51 -7.33
N ASP A 52 16.18 9.03 -6.84
CA ASP A 52 15.63 7.71 -7.21
C ASP A 52 14.81 7.76 -8.51
N ILE A 53 15.22 8.64 -9.42
CA ILE A 53 14.65 8.79 -10.75
C ILE A 53 15.81 8.50 -11.70
N TYR A 54 15.76 7.35 -12.36
CA TYR A 54 16.87 6.85 -13.17
C TYR A 54 16.86 7.36 -14.62
N GLU A 55 15.69 7.78 -15.11
CA GLU A 55 15.55 8.31 -16.46
C GLU A 55 14.44 9.36 -16.53
N ILE A 56 14.59 10.31 -17.45
CA ILE A 56 13.54 11.24 -17.87
C ILE A 56 13.13 10.85 -19.28
N ALA A 57 11.93 10.28 -19.40
CA ALA A 57 11.23 9.98 -20.63
C ALA A 57 10.49 11.23 -21.14
N ILE A 58 10.84 11.64 -22.35
CA ILE A 58 10.19 12.71 -23.09
C ILE A 58 9.59 12.18 -24.38
N ILE A 59 8.59 12.89 -24.88
CA ILE A 59 7.95 12.63 -26.18
C ILE A 59 7.99 13.95 -26.95
N LEU A 60 8.78 14.01 -28.01
CA LEU A 60 8.76 15.10 -28.96
C LEU A 60 7.67 14.82 -30.01
N ILE A 61 6.66 15.68 -30.05
CA ILE A 61 5.55 15.63 -31.01
C ILE A 61 5.89 16.57 -32.15
N ILE A 62 6.08 16.01 -33.35
CA ILE A 62 6.41 16.73 -34.57
C ILE A 62 5.13 16.83 -35.41
N ALA A 63 4.53 18.02 -35.47
CA ALA A 63 3.29 18.27 -36.19
C ALA A 63 3.50 18.50 -37.71
N SER A 64 4.64 19.06 -38.10
CA SER A 64 5.02 19.30 -39.50
C SER A 64 6.52 19.17 -39.70
N PHE A 65 7.03 19.46 -40.91
CA PHE A 65 8.48 19.53 -41.15
C PHE A 65 9.13 20.82 -40.62
N ASP A 66 8.34 21.72 -40.03
CA ASP A 66 8.87 22.89 -39.33
C ASP A 66 9.23 22.51 -37.89
N ALA A 67 10.49 22.74 -37.52
CA ALA A 67 10.98 22.49 -36.18
C ALA A 67 10.32 23.39 -35.12
N PHE A 68 9.73 24.53 -35.51
CA PHE A 68 9.03 25.45 -34.59
C PHE A 68 7.69 24.93 -34.13
N GLU A 69 7.05 24.06 -34.90
CA GLU A 69 5.76 23.46 -34.54
C GLU A 69 5.92 22.20 -33.68
N ALA A 70 7.16 21.81 -33.38
CA ALA A 70 7.45 20.66 -32.53
C ALA A 70 7.20 21.01 -31.05
N THR A 71 6.47 20.14 -30.36
CA THR A 71 6.14 20.30 -28.94
C THR A 71 6.72 19.15 -28.14
N ILE A 72 7.34 19.45 -27.01
CA ILE A 72 7.82 18.45 -26.05
C ILE A 72 6.70 18.15 -25.06
N SER A 73 6.49 16.87 -24.78
CA SER A 73 5.67 16.34 -23.70
C SER A 73 6.53 15.47 -22.79
N VAL A 74 6.25 15.46 -21.49
CA VAL A 74 6.98 14.67 -20.48
C VAL A 74 6.03 13.63 -19.92
N ASP A 75 6.43 12.36 -19.96
CA ASP A 75 5.58 11.27 -19.46
C ASP A 75 5.73 11.12 -17.94
N ALA A 76 4.77 11.67 -17.20
CA ALA A 76 4.74 11.60 -15.74
C ALA A 76 4.75 10.15 -15.22
N LYS A 77 4.02 9.23 -15.89
CA LYS A 77 3.89 7.85 -15.45
C LYS A 77 5.17 7.06 -15.71
N ALA A 78 5.78 7.25 -16.88
CA ALA A 78 7.05 6.59 -17.20
C ALA A 78 8.18 7.01 -16.25
N ASN A 79 8.14 8.26 -15.78
CA ASN A 79 9.16 8.82 -14.88
C ASN A 79 8.85 8.58 -13.39
N GLY A 80 7.66 8.10 -13.06
CA GLY A 80 7.23 7.94 -11.67
C GLY A 80 7.14 9.26 -10.90
N ILE A 81 6.87 10.38 -11.59
CA ILE A 81 6.80 11.72 -11.00
C ILE A 81 5.38 12.29 -11.02
N ASP A 82 5.13 13.29 -10.18
CA ASP A 82 3.86 14.01 -10.19
C ASP A 82 3.59 14.73 -11.52
N LYS A 83 2.30 14.87 -11.87
CA LYS A 83 1.84 15.61 -13.04
C LYS A 83 2.25 17.09 -13.00
N SER A 84 2.29 17.71 -11.81
CA SER A 84 2.74 19.10 -11.70
C SER A 84 4.22 19.24 -12.03
N LEU A 85 5.06 18.31 -11.56
CA LEU A 85 6.49 18.28 -11.89
C LEU A 85 6.71 18.01 -13.37
N ALA A 86 6.01 17.01 -13.94
CA ALA A 86 6.09 16.72 -15.38
C ALA A 86 5.69 17.95 -16.22
N SER A 87 4.64 18.66 -15.82
CA SER A 87 4.20 19.90 -16.49
C SER A 87 5.25 21.02 -16.39
N ALA A 88 5.86 21.22 -15.22
CA ALA A 88 6.92 22.22 -15.04
C ALA A 88 8.18 21.91 -15.87
N ILE A 89 8.59 20.64 -15.91
CA ILE A 89 9.69 20.16 -16.76
C ILE A 89 9.31 20.40 -18.23
N GLN A 90 8.10 20.03 -18.63
CA GLN A 90 7.60 20.23 -19.99
C GLN A 90 7.65 21.71 -20.41
N THR A 91 7.18 22.63 -19.56
CA THR A 91 7.25 24.07 -19.84
C THR A 91 8.68 24.56 -19.96
N THR A 92 9.57 24.10 -19.07
CA THR A 92 10.99 24.47 -19.09
C THR A 92 11.66 24.02 -20.37
N LEU A 93 11.43 22.76 -20.77
CA LEU A 93 11.99 22.19 -21.99
C LEU A 93 11.43 22.85 -23.25
N ASN A 94 10.12 23.10 -23.34
CA ASN A 94 9.53 23.81 -24.50
C ASN A 94 10.04 25.25 -24.64
N ASN A 95 10.33 25.93 -23.52
CA ASN A 95 10.87 27.28 -23.56
C ASN A 95 12.34 27.31 -24.02
N ALA A 96 13.12 26.31 -23.62
CA ALA A 96 14.53 26.18 -23.99
C ALA A 96 14.72 25.58 -25.38
N TYR A 97 13.82 24.68 -25.79
CA TYR A 97 13.75 24.07 -27.11
C TYR A 97 13.06 25.04 -28.08
N LYS A 98 13.74 26.14 -28.38
CA LYS A 98 13.36 27.04 -29.47
C LYS A 98 14.44 26.96 -30.53
N PRO A 99 14.14 26.45 -31.74
CA PRO A 99 15.08 26.48 -32.84
C PRO A 99 15.45 27.93 -33.16
N SER A 100 16.69 28.19 -33.58
CA SER A 100 17.15 29.56 -33.84
C SER A 100 16.67 30.10 -35.19
N ALA A 101 16.30 29.22 -36.13
CA ALA A 101 15.83 29.60 -37.47
C ALA A 101 14.91 28.50 -38.05
N PRO A 102 13.89 28.84 -38.87
CA PRO A 102 12.92 27.88 -39.42
C PRO A 102 13.52 26.74 -40.25
N SER A 103 14.72 26.93 -40.77
CA SER A 103 15.51 25.92 -41.49
C SER A 103 16.55 25.20 -40.62
N SER A 104 16.53 25.43 -39.30
CA SER A 104 17.50 24.83 -38.39
C SER A 104 17.19 23.36 -38.11
N SER A 105 18.25 22.62 -37.75
CA SER A 105 18.22 21.24 -37.27
C SER A 105 17.21 21.05 -36.14
N TRP A 106 16.73 19.83 -35.91
CA TRP A 106 15.84 19.46 -34.82
C TRP A 106 16.50 19.58 -33.43
N ARG A 107 17.83 19.74 -33.37
CA ARG A 107 18.63 19.94 -32.16
C ARG A 107 18.38 18.86 -31.09
N LEU A 108 18.14 17.62 -31.51
CA LEU A 108 17.84 16.52 -30.58
C LEU A 108 18.97 16.28 -29.58
N GLU A 109 20.23 16.34 -30.02
CA GLU A 109 21.38 16.19 -29.12
C GLU A 109 21.46 17.31 -28.10
N ALA A 110 21.25 18.56 -28.54
CA ALA A 110 21.27 19.71 -27.65
C ALA A 110 20.12 19.66 -26.62
N LEU A 111 18.99 19.03 -26.98
CA LEU A 111 17.90 18.76 -26.04
C LEU A 111 18.32 17.73 -24.99
N VAL A 112 19.01 16.65 -25.39
CA VAL A 112 19.55 15.66 -24.44
C VAL A 112 20.61 16.30 -23.54
N ASP A 113 21.53 17.07 -24.10
CA ASP A 113 22.56 17.81 -23.32
C ASP A 113 21.94 18.79 -22.33
N LEU A 114 20.85 19.46 -22.73
CA LEU A 114 20.10 20.35 -21.85
C LEU A 114 19.52 19.57 -20.66
N ILE A 115 18.90 18.43 -20.92
CA ILE A 115 18.29 17.59 -19.88
C ILE A 115 19.37 17.05 -18.95
N GLU A 116 20.49 16.56 -19.46
CA GLU A 116 21.60 16.06 -18.64
C GLU A 116 22.21 17.16 -17.77
N ARG A 117 22.47 18.34 -18.36
CA ARG A 117 23.07 19.48 -17.66
C ARG A 117 22.17 20.01 -16.56
N ASP A 118 20.87 20.16 -16.86
CA ASP A 118 19.89 20.76 -15.95
C ASP A 118 19.08 19.70 -15.20
N TYR A 119 19.47 18.42 -15.23
CA TYR A 119 18.74 17.27 -14.67
C TYR A 119 18.24 17.53 -13.24
N ARG A 120 19.16 17.90 -12.35
CA ARG A 120 18.85 18.27 -10.97
C ARG A 120 17.86 19.43 -10.87
N LYS A 121 18.00 20.46 -11.71
CA LYS A 121 17.13 21.64 -11.68
C LYS A 121 15.72 21.29 -12.18
N LEU A 122 15.62 20.43 -13.19
CA LEU A 122 14.35 19.94 -13.72
C LEU A 122 13.58 19.15 -12.65
N LEU A 123 14.26 18.23 -11.96
CA LEU A 123 13.65 17.45 -10.88
C LEU A 123 13.26 18.30 -9.66
N MET A 124 14.00 19.38 -9.38
CA MET A 124 13.72 20.29 -8.27
C MET A 124 12.86 21.51 -8.69
N ALA A 125 12.28 21.51 -9.89
CA ALA A 125 11.53 22.65 -10.41
C ALA A 125 10.27 22.96 -9.57
N VAL A 126 9.65 21.94 -8.99
CA VAL A 126 8.46 22.07 -8.14
C VAL A 126 8.78 21.56 -6.74
N PRO A 127 8.94 22.44 -5.74
CA PRO A 127 9.17 22.04 -4.36
C PRO A 127 8.02 21.15 -3.84
N GLY A 128 8.37 20.13 -3.04
CA GLY A 128 7.38 19.23 -2.42
C GLY A 128 6.94 18.04 -3.27
N THR A 129 7.40 17.94 -4.53
CA THR A 129 7.13 16.76 -5.38
C THR A 129 8.11 15.61 -5.15
N LEU A 130 9.22 15.88 -4.45
CA LEU A 130 10.22 14.91 -4.04
C LEU A 130 10.36 14.91 -2.51
N GLU A 131 10.41 13.74 -1.92
CA GLU A 131 10.65 13.54 -0.50
C GLU A 131 12.10 13.19 -0.21
N LEU A 132 12.65 13.81 0.83
CA LEU A 132 14.00 13.56 1.31
C LEU A 132 13.97 12.37 2.28
N TYR A 133 14.83 11.39 2.06
CA TYR A 133 15.05 10.30 3.00
C TYR A 133 16.55 9.98 3.15
N MET A 134 16.89 9.23 4.20
CA MET A 134 18.24 8.72 4.40
C MET A 134 18.34 7.33 3.75
N GLY A 135 19.11 7.24 2.67
CA GLY A 135 19.40 5.98 2.00
C GLY A 135 20.89 5.69 1.99
N GLU A 136 21.31 4.74 1.17
CA GLU A 136 22.71 4.33 1.03
C GLU A 136 23.19 4.61 -0.40
N ASP A 137 24.45 5.02 -0.55
CA ASP A 137 25.17 5.07 -1.83
C ASP A 137 25.49 3.63 -2.30
N ALA A 138 25.92 3.47 -3.56
CA ALA A 138 26.44 2.22 -4.10
C ALA A 138 27.57 1.59 -3.25
N ASN A 139 28.29 2.40 -2.46
CA ASN A 139 29.33 1.96 -1.53
C ASN A 139 28.81 1.60 -0.11
N GLY A 140 27.49 1.63 0.12
CA GLY A 140 26.89 1.38 1.44
C GLY A 140 27.03 2.55 2.42
N ALA A 141 27.49 3.72 1.96
CA ALA A 141 27.59 4.91 2.80
C ALA A 141 26.24 5.62 2.90
N SER A 142 25.83 6.01 4.11
CA SER A 142 24.57 6.74 4.30
C SER A 142 24.61 8.09 3.60
N MET A 143 23.63 8.36 2.73
CA MET A 143 23.48 9.62 2.02
C MET A 143 22.03 10.08 2.00
N ARG A 144 21.84 11.39 1.86
CA ARG A 144 20.52 11.99 1.64
C ARG A 144 20.09 11.72 0.20
N ARG A 145 18.94 11.08 0.04
CA ARG A 145 18.34 10.74 -1.26
C ARG A 145 16.97 11.38 -1.42
N TYR A 146 16.55 11.58 -2.65
CA TYR A 146 15.28 12.16 -3.04
C TYR A 146 14.49 11.14 -3.85
N ALA A 147 13.32 10.76 -3.35
CA ALA A 147 12.37 9.93 -4.07
C ALA A 147 11.17 10.77 -4.51
N PRO A 148 10.47 10.40 -5.61
CA PRO A 148 9.15 10.95 -5.89
C PRO A 148 8.25 10.82 -4.66
N ALA A 149 7.59 11.92 -4.27
CA ALA A 149 6.61 11.86 -3.21
C ALA A 149 5.54 10.83 -3.61
N ILE A 150 5.26 9.87 -2.73
CA ILE A 150 4.13 8.95 -2.92
C ILE A 150 2.88 9.78 -2.76
N LEU A 151 2.38 10.30 -3.88
CA LEU A 151 1.07 10.91 -3.87
C LEU A 151 0.09 9.80 -3.52
N PRO A 152 -0.79 9.99 -2.51
CA PRO A 152 -1.91 9.09 -2.34
C PRO A 152 -2.60 9.03 -3.71
N GLU A 153 -2.76 7.81 -4.24
CA GLU A 153 -3.57 7.62 -5.44
C GLU A 153 -4.81 8.47 -5.25
N VAL A 154 -5.10 9.36 -6.21
CA VAL A 154 -6.39 10.04 -6.22
C VAL A 154 -7.38 8.91 -6.45
N ILE A 155 -7.86 8.33 -5.36
CA ILE A 155 -8.87 7.29 -5.39
C ILE A 155 -10.05 8.01 -5.99
N ASP A 156 -10.33 7.69 -7.26
CA ASP A 156 -11.53 8.13 -7.92
C ASP A 156 -12.68 7.70 -6.99
N PRO A 157 -13.47 8.62 -6.41
CA PRO A 157 -14.44 8.27 -5.37
C PRO A 157 -15.45 7.23 -5.86
N SER A 158 -15.62 7.13 -7.18
CA SER A 158 -16.40 6.07 -7.83
C SER A 158 -15.80 4.68 -7.68
N LYS A 159 -14.46 4.54 -7.70
CA LYS A 159 -13.76 3.24 -7.53
C LYS A 159 -13.57 2.88 -6.05
N ALA A 160 -13.40 3.89 -5.19
CA ALA A 160 -13.35 3.70 -3.73
C ALA A 160 -14.62 3.02 -3.21
N ALA A 161 -15.78 3.51 -3.67
CA ALA A 161 -17.09 3.02 -3.25
C ALA A 161 -17.35 1.58 -3.76
N GLU A 162 -16.88 1.25 -4.95
CA GLU A 162 -17.03 -0.09 -5.53
C GLU A 162 -16.13 -1.12 -4.82
N GLU A 163 -14.90 -0.76 -4.49
CA GLU A 163 -13.98 -1.64 -3.76
C GLU A 163 -14.37 -1.82 -2.28
N GLU A 164 -14.92 -0.78 -1.64
CA GLU A 164 -15.44 -0.87 -0.28
C GLU A 164 -16.72 -1.71 -0.20
N ALA A 165 -17.58 -1.64 -1.21
CA ALA A 165 -18.76 -2.50 -1.34
C ALA A 165 -18.38 -3.98 -1.56
N GLU A 166 -17.34 -4.25 -2.36
CA GLU A 166 -16.83 -5.61 -2.58
C GLU A 166 -16.22 -6.20 -1.29
N LYS A 167 -15.46 -5.39 -0.53
CA LYS A 167 -14.88 -5.79 0.77
C LYS A 167 -15.95 -6.03 1.83
N GLN A 168 -17.05 -5.29 1.83
CA GLN A 168 -18.17 -5.52 2.75
C GLN A 168 -18.89 -6.84 2.42
N ARG A 169 -19.13 -7.12 1.14
CA ARG A 169 -19.73 -8.40 0.71
C ARG A 169 -18.88 -9.61 1.05
N GLN A 170 -17.55 -9.52 0.90
CA GLN A 170 -16.65 -10.61 1.29
C GLN A 170 -16.65 -10.85 2.80
N LYS A 171 -16.68 -9.79 3.62
CA LYS A 171 -16.77 -9.93 5.08
C LYS A 171 -18.08 -10.58 5.52
N GLU A 172 -19.19 -10.24 4.90
CA GLU A 172 -20.48 -10.87 5.20
C GLU A 172 -20.49 -12.36 4.83
N ALA A 173 -19.92 -12.73 3.68
CA ALA A 173 -19.80 -14.13 3.26
C ALA A 173 -18.87 -14.94 4.19
N ASP A 174 -17.75 -14.37 4.62
CA ASP A 174 -16.82 -15.02 5.55
C ASP A 174 -17.43 -15.19 6.95
N GLU A 175 -18.21 -14.22 7.42
CA GLU A 175 -18.94 -14.32 8.68
C GLU A 175 -20.03 -15.40 8.64
N GLU A 176 -20.75 -15.53 7.53
CA GLU A 176 -21.77 -16.56 7.35
C GLU A 176 -21.16 -17.96 7.30
N ALA A 177 -20.07 -18.14 6.55
CA ALA A 177 -19.32 -19.39 6.51
C ALA A 177 -18.75 -19.79 7.89
N ALA A 178 -18.24 -18.82 8.67
CA ALA A 178 -17.77 -19.08 10.02
C ALA A 178 -18.91 -19.52 10.96
N ARG A 179 -20.09 -18.91 10.85
CA ARG A 179 -21.26 -19.28 11.66
C ARG A 179 -21.74 -20.69 11.33
N GLU A 180 -21.78 -21.07 10.05
CA GLU A 180 -22.14 -22.44 9.65
C GLU A 180 -21.13 -23.48 10.15
N TYR A 181 -19.83 -23.18 10.04
CA TYR A 181 -18.77 -24.05 10.54
C TYR A 181 -18.91 -24.32 12.05
N TRP A 182 -19.13 -23.28 12.87
CA TRP A 182 -19.31 -23.45 14.32
C TRP A 182 -20.60 -24.19 14.69
N ARG A 183 -21.65 -24.05 13.88
CA ARG A 183 -22.91 -24.77 14.09
C ARG A 183 -22.75 -26.26 13.83
N LEU A 184 -22.07 -26.63 12.74
CA LEU A 184 -21.76 -28.02 12.41
C LEU A 184 -20.85 -28.65 13.47
N LYS A 185 -19.82 -27.92 13.92
CA LYS A 185 -18.90 -28.40 14.96
C LYS A 185 -19.60 -28.67 16.29
N LYS A 186 -20.54 -27.82 16.71
CA LYS A 186 -21.34 -28.08 17.92
C LYS A 186 -22.19 -29.34 17.81
N LEU A 187 -22.81 -29.57 16.66
CA LEU A 187 -23.59 -30.80 16.42
C LEU A 187 -22.72 -32.05 16.45
N GLU A 188 -21.50 -31.97 15.92
CA GLU A 188 -20.52 -33.07 15.98
C GLU A 188 -20.04 -33.34 17.41
N GLU A 189 -19.74 -32.29 18.18
CA GLU A 189 -19.37 -32.41 19.60
C GLU A 189 -20.51 -32.99 20.45
N GLU A 190 -21.76 -32.57 20.22
CA GLU A 190 -22.94 -33.14 20.89
C GLU A 190 -23.14 -34.62 20.53
N ALA A 191 -22.97 -34.99 19.26
CA ALA A 191 -23.04 -36.38 18.82
C ALA A 191 -21.95 -37.25 19.46
N ALA A 192 -20.71 -36.75 19.52
CA ALA A 192 -19.59 -37.43 20.15
C ALA A 192 -19.79 -37.58 21.67
N GLU A 193 -20.37 -36.58 22.34
CA GLU A 193 -20.66 -36.67 23.77
C GLU A 193 -21.77 -37.69 24.08
N ILE A 194 -22.80 -37.77 23.22
CA ILE A 194 -23.84 -38.80 23.32
C ILE A 194 -23.23 -40.19 23.13
N GLU A 195 -22.32 -40.36 22.16
CA GLU A 195 -21.65 -41.64 21.93
C GLU A 195 -20.74 -42.03 23.09
N ARG A 196 -20.02 -41.07 23.67
CA ARG A 196 -19.19 -41.28 24.86
C ARG A 196 -20.04 -41.69 26.07
N LYS A 197 -21.18 -41.02 26.29
CA LYS A 197 -22.13 -41.37 27.37
C LYS A 197 -22.72 -42.76 27.18
N LYS A 198 -23.00 -43.18 25.94
CA LYS A 198 -23.47 -44.55 25.65
C LYS A 198 -22.39 -45.59 25.96
N LYS A 199 -21.15 -45.35 25.53
CA LYS A 199 -20.01 -46.23 25.84
C LYS A 199 -19.72 -46.33 27.33
N GLU A 200 -19.77 -45.20 28.05
CA GLU A 200 -19.59 -45.16 29.50
C GLU A 200 -20.73 -45.87 30.25
N ALA A 201 -21.98 -45.72 29.79
CA ALA A 201 -23.12 -46.44 30.37
C ALA A 201 -23.07 -47.95 30.10
N GLU A 202 -22.56 -48.37 28.94
CA GLU A 202 -22.36 -49.77 28.59
C GLU A 202 -21.20 -50.39 29.39
N GLN A 203 -20.08 -49.69 29.54
CA GLN A 203 -18.97 -50.09 30.41
C GLN A 203 -19.40 -50.18 31.87
N ARG A 204 -20.16 -49.20 32.37
CA ARG A 204 -20.69 -49.23 33.74
C ARG A 204 -21.71 -50.35 33.95
N ARG A 205 -22.48 -50.73 32.92
CA ARG A 205 -23.34 -51.93 32.98
C ARG A 205 -22.51 -53.20 33.03
N LEU A 206 -21.44 -53.30 32.24
CA LEU A 206 -20.52 -54.44 32.27
C LEU A 206 -19.78 -54.56 33.62
N GLU A 207 -19.35 -53.43 34.21
CA GLU A 207 -18.72 -53.40 35.53
C GLU A 207 -19.68 -53.81 36.65
N VAL A 208 -20.95 -53.38 36.57
CA VAL A 208 -22.01 -53.80 37.50
C VAL A 208 -22.35 -55.30 37.37
N GLU A 209 -22.22 -55.87 36.17
CA GLU A 209 -22.48 -57.30 35.92
C GLU A 209 -21.29 -58.19 36.32
N MET A 210 -20.07 -57.65 36.32
CA MET A 210 -18.83 -58.36 36.70
C MET A 210 -18.54 -58.36 38.21
N ASP A 211 -19.05 -57.40 38.99
CA ASP A 211 -18.81 -57.37 40.45
C ASP A 211 -19.99 -56.76 41.26
N PRO A 212 -20.96 -57.58 41.71
CA PRO A 212 -22.10 -57.10 42.49
C PRO A 212 -21.75 -56.68 43.94
N GLY A 213 -20.47 -56.73 44.34
CA GLY A 213 -20.01 -56.48 45.71
C GLY A 213 -19.40 -55.10 45.99
N SER A 214 -18.99 -54.32 44.99
CA SER A 214 -18.09 -53.16 45.21
C SER A 214 -18.78 -51.77 45.23
N PHE A 215 -20.09 -51.70 45.44
CA PHE A 215 -20.74 -50.40 45.68
C PHE A 215 -20.64 -50.01 47.16
N GLU A 216 -19.47 -49.50 47.58
CA GLU A 216 -19.39 -48.70 48.79
C GLU A 216 -20.34 -47.50 48.62
N LYS A 217 -21.45 -47.52 49.37
CA LYS A 217 -22.37 -46.39 49.50
C LYS A 217 -21.53 -45.14 49.75
N ALA A 218 -21.70 -44.12 48.90
CA ALA A 218 -21.07 -42.81 49.08
C ALA A 218 -21.20 -42.41 50.56
N LYS A 219 -20.05 -42.41 51.27
CA LYS A 219 -20.01 -42.14 52.70
C LYS A 219 -20.50 -40.71 52.91
N VAL A 220 -21.72 -40.58 53.44
CA VAL A 220 -22.28 -39.28 53.82
C VAL A 220 -21.39 -38.78 54.95
N LEU A 221 -20.49 -37.85 54.62
CA LEU A 221 -19.57 -37.23 55.57
C LEU A 221 -20.38 -36.67 56.74
N SER A 222 -19.95 -37.02 57.95
CA SER A 222 -20.54 -36.54 59.19
C SER A 222 -20.45 -35.01 59.23
N LYS A 223 -21.43 -34.35 59.88
CA LYS A 223 -21.48 -32.87 60.00
C LYS A 223 -20.15 -32.28 60.49
N LYS A 224 -19.43 -33.00 61.36
CA LYS A 224 -18.11 -32.61 61.87
C LYS A 224 -17.00 -32.66 60.81
N GLU A 225 -17.02 -33.65 59.91
CA GLU A 225 -16.03 -33.77 58.83
C GLU A 225 -16.24 -32.69 57.76
N ARG A 226 -17.51 -32.27 57.55
CA ARG A 226 -17.85 -31.12 56.70
C ARG A 226 -17.31 -29.81 57.26
N ASP A 227 -17.51 -29.58 58.56
CA ASP A 227 -17.04 -28.38 59.23
C ASP A 227 -15.50 -28.29 59.23
N GLU A 228 -14.79 -29.42 59.33
CA GLU A 228 -13.32 -29.45 59.22
C GLU A 228 -12.81 -29.16 57.80
N LEU A 229 -13.50 -29.66 56.77
CA LEU A 229 -13.18 -29.36 55.37
C LEU A 229 -13.43 -27.89 55.03
N ASP A 230 -14.53 -27.32 55.52
CA ASP A 230 -14.82 -25.90 55.34
C ASP A 230 -13.84 -25.01 56.11
N ALA A 231 -13.44 -25.40 57.33
CA ALA A 231 -12.39 -24.72 58.09
C ALA A 231 -11.01 -24.80 57.42
N ALA A 232 -10.69 -25.93 56.77
CA ALA A 232 -9.48 -26.07 55.96
C ALA A 232 -9.51 -25.19 54.72
N ARG A 233 -10.68 -25.04 54.08
CA ARG A 233 -10.87 -24.17 52.90
C ARG A 233 -10.76 -22.69 53.25
N ASP A 234 -11.23 -22.27 54.42
CA ASP A 234 -11.12 -20.87 54.87
C ASP A 234 -9.68 -20.48 55.30
N LYS A 235 -8.82 -21.46 55.66
CA LYS A 235 -7.37 -21.23 55.89
C LYS A 235 -6.59 -20.99 54.60
N GLN A 236 -7.04 -21.52 53.46
CA GLN A 236 -6.50 -21.17 52.14
C GLN A 236 -7.07 -19.81 51.72
N GLY A 237 -6.38 -18.75 52.12
CA GLY A 237 -6.80 -17.35 51.95
C GLY A 237 -7.61 -17.06 50.68
N LYS A 238 -8.83 -16.55 50.88
CA LYS A 238 -9.69 -16.05 49.81
C LYS A 238 -8.95 -14.93 49.08
N ARG A 239 -8.59 -15.17 47.82
CA ARG A 239 -8.07 -14.13 46.92
C ARG A 239 -9.06 -12.97 46.94
N GLN A 240 -8.67 -11.83 47.52
CA GLN A 240 -9.45 -10.61 47.39
C GLN A 240 -9.55 -10.30 45.89
N ALA A 241 -10.77 -10.33 45.36
CA ALA A 241 -11.00 -9.91 43.99
C ALA A 241 -10.48 -8.47 43.85
N LYS A 242 -9.65 -8.20 42.83
CA LYS A 242 -9.17 -6.84 42.53
C LYS A 242 -10.36 -5.93 42.23
N THR A 243 -10.83 -5.18 43.23
CA THR A 243 -11.80 -4.10 43.06
C THR A 243 -11.07 -2.82 42.66
N GLY A 244 -10.60 -2.76 41.41
CA GLY A 244 -10.11 -1.50 40.82
C GLY A 244 -11.27 -0.56 40.48
N SER A 245 -11.05 0.76 40.53
CA SER A 245 -12.09 1.77 40.23
C SER A 245 -12.73 1.60 38.85
N ASN A 246 -12.02 0.98 37.90
CA ASN A 246 -12.52 0.73 36.53
C ASN A 246 -13.58 -0.38 36.42
N LYS A 247 -13.97 -1.07 37.50
CA LYS A 247 -15.05 -2.08 37.47
C LYS A 247 -16.37 -1.64 38.11
N LYS A 248 -16.43 -0.48 38.77
CA LYS A 248 -17.72 0.09 39.19
C LYS A 248 -18.25 0.92 38.02
N LYS A 249 -19.32 0.45 37.39
CA LYS A 249 -20.07 1.25 36.41
C LYS A 249 -20.49 2.57 37.09
N PHE A 250 -20.38 3.68 36.37
CA PHE A 250 -20.73 5.00 36.86
C PHE A 250 -22.17 4.98 37.37
N ASP A 251 -22.35 5.30 38.64
CA ASP A 251 -23.64 5.39 39.29
C ASP A 251 -24.01 6.88 39.43
N PRO A 252 -24.95 7.39 38.60
CA PRO A 252 -25.23 8.82 38.52
C PRO A 252 -25.80 9.39 39.82
N GLU A 253 -26.54 8.61 40.62
CA GLU A 253 -27.06 9.07 41.91
C GLU A 253 -25.94 9.24 42.94
N ALA A 254 -25.02 8.28 43.02
CA ALA A 254 -23.88 8.35 43.93
C ALA A 254 -22.91 9.50 43.54
N HIS A 255 -22.83 9.83 42.24
CA HIS A 255 -22.05 10.95 41.76
C HIS A 255 -22.70 12.30 42.10
N ALA A 256 -24.02 12.44 41.88
CA ALA A 256 -24.77 13.64 42.23
C ALA A 256 -24.72 13.94 43.74
N ALA A 257 -24.84 12.91 44.58
CA ALA A 257 -24.73 13.05 46.04
C ALA A 257 -23.34 13.54 46.48
N ARG A 258 -22.27 13.09 45.81
CA ARG A 258 -20.90 13.55 46.09
C ARG A 258 -20.65 14.98 45.63
N LYS A 259 -21.29 15.40 44.53
CA LYS A 259 -21.20 16.76 44.01
C LYS A 259 -21.90 17.76 44.94
N ALA A 260 -23.11 17.40 45.40
CA ALA A 260 -23.85 18.17 46.40
C ALA A 260 -23.09 18.28 47.73
N ALA A 261 -22.44 17.21 48.20
CA ALA A 261 -21.62 17.24 49.40
C ALA A 261 -20.33 18.08 49.26
N ARG A 262 -19.86 18.32 48.03
CA ARG A 262 -18.71 19.19 47.72
C ARG A 262 -19.10 20.65 47.43
N GLY A 263 -20.39 20.96 47.37
CA GLY A 263 -20.88 22.32 47.12
C GLY A 263 -20.73 22.77 45.66
N GLU A 264 -20.75 21.83 44.71
CA GLU A 264 -20.73 22.08 43.25
C GLU A 264 -22.05 21.69 42.56
#